data_AF-A0A914VBP5-F1
#
_entry.id   AF-A0A914VBP5-F1
#
_cell.length_a   1.000
_cell.length_b   1.000
_cell.length_c   1.000
_cell.angle_alpha   90.00
_cell.angle_beta   90.00
_cell.angle_gamma   90.00
#
_symmetry.space_group_name_H-M   'P 1'
#
loop_
_entity.id
_entity.type
_entity.pdbx_description
1 polymer ?
#
loop_
_entity_poly.entity_id
_entity_poly.type
_entity_poly.pdbx_seq_one_letter_code
_entity_poly.pdbx_strand_id
1 'polypeptide(L)'
;MTTVQLVVVVFCFLAQKAAGIIVTPLAEEWRWNTDKNNWTWTALSTLIQDGGYTIIVDHATTSTDESAKGKVLAALAQNGLRPEEVHIVVVTHGYPVHFGQSSSYKNARQYFSTFEYNGKGFDRTSLYERGEMPITPSVTLWSTPGHAPEDISAIVHNVPGRGTLAIVGELIHDADDALDSRNWERKASSAHIGRRNRNKVICAADYILPGYGSMFQVTGHMRAVAGCTGGREESSVHSPTPTNLPLAKEEKSALTTERSSTERNAPESPSSQTYPDRIIDANRSTDAQRKNIVDTRSTDFDSSITDAFRNIAYKKEKDVSRTISN
;
A
#
# COMPACT_ATOMS: atom_id res chain seq x y z
N MET A 1 19.45 16.97 30.29
CA MET A 1 19.29 16.31 28.97
C MET A 1 20.23 17.03 28.03
N THR A 2 21.41 16.44 27.88
CA THR A 2 22.64 17.09 27.45
C THR A 2 22.78 17.09 25.93
N THR A 3 23.60 17.99 25.42
CA THR A 3 23.97 18.24 24.02
C THR A 3 24.15 16.99 23.14
N VAL A 4 24.51 15.84 23.73
CA VAL A 4 24.57 14.52 23.07
C VAL A 4 23.20 14.11 22.52
N GLN A 5 22.12 14.33 23.27
CA GLN A 5 20.76 13.98 22.86
C GLN A 5 20.28 14.91 21.72
N LEU A 6 20.68 16.19 21.73
CA LEU A 6 20.37 17.13 20.66
C LEU A 6 21.19 16.83 19.38
N VAL A 7 22.47 16.47 19.51
CA VAL A 7 23.32 16.08 18.38
C VAL A 7 22.87 14.76 17.78
N VAL A 8 22.47 13.77 18.59
CA VAL A 8 21.87 12.51 18.11
C VAL A 8 20.54 12.76 17.40
N VAL A 9 19.68 13.64 17.93
CA VAL A 9 18.42 14.00 17.28
C VAL A 9 18.68 14.75 15.97
N VAL A 10 19.61 15.70 15.93
CA VAL A 10 19.96 16.44 14.71
C VAL A 10 20.64 15.53 13.67
N PHE A 11 21.52 14.61 14.08
CA PHE A 11 22.08 13.60 13.18
C PHE A 11 21.03 12.59 12.71
N CYS A 12 20.07 12.17 13.56
CA CYS A 12 18.92 11.36 13.12
C CYS A 12 18.07 12.10 12.09
N PHE A 13 17.74 13.37 12.32
CA PHE A 13 16.97 14.19 11.38
C PHE A 13 17.72 14.45 10.07
N LEU A 14 19.04 14.66 10.13
CA LEU A 14 19.87 14.84 8.93
C LEU A 14 20.11 13.52 8.18
N ALA A 15 20.23 12.39 8.89
CA ALA A 15 20.30 11.06 8.28
C ALA A 15 18.96 10.64 7.65
N GLN A 16 17.82 11.00 8.26
CA GLN A 16 16.49 10.82 7.66
C GLN A 16 16.29 11.66 6.40
N LYS A 17 17.00 12.79 6.28
CA LYS A 17 16.99 13.63 5.08
C LYS A 17 17.89 13.09 3.95
N ALA A 18 18.74 12.10 4.23
CA ALA A 18 19.66 11.50 3.27
C ALA A 18 19.26 10.07 2.84
N ALA A 19 18.23 9.49 3.43
CA ALA A 19 17.69 8.21 2.99
C ALA A 19 16.89 8.42 1.69
N GLY A 20 17.52 8.14 0.55
CA GLY A 20 16.83 8.07 -0.73
C GLY A 20 15.67 7.07 -0.70
N ILE A 21 14.75 7.17 -1.65
CA ILE A 21 13.58 6.30 -1.67
C ILE A 21 13.98 4.84 -1.88
N ILE A 22 13.45 3.96 -1.03
CA ILE A 22 13.66 2.51 -1.10
C ILE A 22 12.32 1.85 -1.39
N VAL A 23 12.29 0.95 -2.38
CA VAL A 23 11.11 0.15 -2.70
C VAL A 23 11.50 -1.33 -2.65
N THR A 24 10.86 -2.08 -1.76
CA THR A 24 11.17 -3.48 -1.49
C THR A 24 9.89 -4.33 -1.61
N PRO A 25 9.80 -5.23 -2.61
CA PRO A 25 8.80 -6.29 -2.62
C PRO A 25 8.96 -7.19 -1.38
N LEU A 26 7.89 -7.39 -0.60
CA LEU A 26 7.91 -8.15 0.66
C LEU A 26 7.48 -9.61 0.51
N ALA A 27 6.84 -9.97 -0.60
CA ALA A 27 6.44 -11.35 -0.91
C ALA A 27 6.59 -11.61 -2.42
N GLU A 28 7.07 -12.77 -2.81
CA GLU A 28 7.07 -13.19 -4.23
C GLU A 28 5.74 -13.87 -4.58
N GLU A 29 5.38 -13.84 -5.87
CA GLU A 29 4.14 -14.42 -6.42
C GLU A 29 3.96 -15.90 -6.11
N TRP A 30 2.71 -16.31 -5.94
CA TRP A 30 2.27 -17.69 -6.03
C TRP A 30 1.31 -17.84 -7.21
N ARG A 31 1.85 -18.24 -8.38
CA ARG A 31 1.05 -18.62 -9.57
C ARG A 31 0.55 -20.06 -9.45
N TRP A 32 -0.37 -20.45 -10.35
CA TRP A 32 -0.97 -21.79 -10.51
C TRP A 32 -0.09 -22.91 -9.95
N ASN A 33 -0.57 -23.59 -8.91
CA ASN A 33 0.11 -24.76 -8.38
C ASN A 33 -0.22 -25.96 -9.28
N THR A 34 0.64 -26.19 -10.29
CA THR A 34 0.55 -27.33 -11.21
C THR A 34 0.41 -28.66 -10.49
N ASP A 35 1.00 -28.77 -9.30
CA ASP A 35 1.12 -30.03 -8.58
C ASP A 35 -0.16 -30.39 -7.80
N LYS A 36 -1.03 -29.41 -7.55
CA LYS A 36 -2.25 -29.59 -6.74
C LYS A 36 -3.55 -29.38 -7.51
N ASN A 37 -3.47 -29.05 -8.81
CA ASN A 37 -4.64 -28.70 -9.64
C ASN A 37 -5.57 -27.69 -8.95
N ASN A 38 -4.97 -26.71 -8.24
CA ASN A 38 -5.70 -25.70 -7.49
C ASN A 38 -5.22 -24.28 -7.81
N TRP A 39 -6.11 -23.32 -7.60
CA TRP A 39 -5.79 -21.90 -7.70
C TRP A 39 -5.34 -21.39 -6.34
N THR A 40 -4.14 -20.84 -6.27
CA THR A 40 -3.70 -19.96 -5.18
C THR A 40 -3.64 -18.55 -5.73
N TRP A 41 -4.34 -17.62 -5.09
CA TRP A 41 -4.29 -16.20 -5.41
C TRP A 41 -3.45 -15.52 -4.34
N THR A 42 -2.37 -14.86 -4.73
CA THR A 42 -1.55 -14.05 -3.83
C THR A 42 -1.22 -12.75 -4.51
N ALA A 43 -1.50 -11.64 -3.85
CA ALA A 43 -1.06 -10.34 -4.32
C ALA A 43 0.42 -10.11 -4.00
N LEU A 44 0.92 -8.94 -4.39
CA LEU A 44 2.22 -8.45 -3.98
C LEU A 44 2.07 -7.43 -2.84
N SER A 45 2.89 -7.54 -1.80
CA SER A 45 3.01 -6.50 -0.76
C SER A 45 4.31 -5.74 -0.98
N THR A 46 4.26 -4.42 -1.00
CA THR A 46 5.42 -3.58 -1.30
C THR A 46 5.68 -2.59 -0.18
N LEU A 47 6.91 -2.58 0.33
CA LEU A 47 7.41 -1.57 1.26
C LEU A 47 8.00 -0.39 0.48
N ILE A 48 7.60 0.82 0.84
CA ILE A 48 8.23 2.07 0.39
C ILE A 48 8.72 2.85 1.62
N GLN A 49 9.96 3.31 1.59
CA GLN A 49 10.49 4.23 2.59
C GLN A 49 10.87 5.54 1.89
N ASP A 50 10.25 6.66 2.30
CA ASP A 50 10.45 7.97 1.70
C ASP A 50 10.42 9.08 2.76
N GLY A 51 11.52 9.81 2.93
CA GLY A 51 11.57 11.00 3.79
C GLY A 51 11.13 10.77 5.24
N GLY A 52 11.39 9.57 5.79
CA GLY A 52 10.97 9.18 7.14
C GLY A 52 9.59 8.52 7.23
N TYR A 53 8.83 8.44 6.13
CA TYR A 53 7.59 7.67 6.06
C TYR A 53 7.88 6.22 5.67
N THR A 54 7.16 5.32 6.32
CA THR A 54 7.10 3.88 6.00
C THR A 54 5.71 3.60 5.44
N ILE A 55 5.63 3.19 4.18
CA ILE A 55 4.39 2.95 3.45
C ILE A 55 4.35 1.48 3.04
N ILE A 56 3.21 0.84 3.22
CA ILE A 56 2.92 -0.48 2.65
C ILE A 56 1.88 -0.30 1.55
N VAL A 57 2.15 -0.82 0.36
CA VAL A 57 1.17 -0.97 -0.72
C VAL A 57 0.76 -2.43 -0.78
N ASP A 58 -0.52 -2.68 -0.48
CA ASP A 58 -1.17 -3.97 -0.29
C ASP A 58 -0.53 -4.86 0.80
N HIS A 59 -1.34 -5.73 1.39
CA HIS A 59 -0.89 -6.83 2.25
C HIS A 59 -1.34 -8.15 1.61
N ALA A 60 -0.39 -8.79 0.95
CA ALA A 60 -0.48 -9.93 0.04
C ALA A 60 -1.04 -11.25 0.60
N THR A 61 -2.19 -11.24 1.24
CA THR A 61 -2.81 -12.43 1.82
C THR A 61 -4.23 -12.16 2.28
N THR A 62 -5.06 -13.20 2.26
CA THR A 62 -6.38 -13.17 2.91
C THR A 62 -6.22 -13.06 4.43
N SER A 63 -7.33 -12.71 5.11
CA SER A 63 -7.41 -12.73 6.57
C SER A 63 -7.27 -14.14 7.18
N THR A 64 -7.36 -15.19 6.37
CA THR A 64 -7.35 -16.59 6.81
C THR A 64 -6.01 -17.30 6.60
N ASP A 65 -5.08 -16.69 5.85
CA ASP A 65 -3.75 -17.27 5.61
C ASP A 65 -2.70 -16.65 6.54
N GLU A 66 -2.66 -17.15 7.77
CA GLU A 66 -1.68 -16.72 8.78
C GLU A 66 -0.23 -17.09 8.41
N SER A 67 -0.03 -18.09 7.54
CA SER A 67 1.30 -18.45 7.04
C SER A 67 1.85 -17.38 6.11
N ALA A 68 1.05 -16.94 5.12
CA ALA A 68 1.44 -15.85 4.22
C ALA A 68 1.62 -14.53 4.97
N LYS A 69 0.72 -14.22 5.92
CA LYS A 69 0.91 -13.09 6.85
C LYS A 69 2.25 -13.16 7.57
N GLY A 70 2.60 -14.31 8.16
CA GLY A 70 3.87 -14.50 8.86
C GLY A 70 5.09 -14.22 7.99
N LYS A 71 5.04 -14.58 6.70
CA LYS A 71 6.11 -14.28 5.73
C LYS A 71 6.24 -12.78 5.46
N VAL A 72 5.13 -12.08 5.21
CA VAL A 72 5.14 -10.61 4.98
C VAL A 72 5.67 -9.88 6.21
N LEU A 73 5.23 -10.27 7.41
CA LEU A 73 5.70 -9.68 8.66
C LEU A 73 7.19 -9.97 8.93
N ALA A 74 7.66 -11.18 8.59
CA ALA A 74 9.08 -11.51 8.68
C ALA A 74 9.92 -10.68 7.69
N ALA A 75 9.46 -10.49 6.45
CA ALA A 75 10.12 -9.64 5.46
C ALA A 75 10.16 -8.17 5.91
N LEU A 76 9.09 -7.67 6.55
CA LEU A 76 9.08 -6.35 7.16
C LEU A 76 10.13 -6.24 8.28
N ALA A 77 10.23 -7.25 9.15
CA ALA A 77 11.21 -7.31 10.23
C ALA A 77 12.66 -7.40 9.71
N GLN A 78 12.91 -8.06 8.57
CA GLN A 78 14.23 -8.07 7.91
C GLN A 78 14.65 -6.67 7.43
N ASN A 79 13.69 -5.78 7.18
CA ASN A 79 13.93 -4.36 6.89
C ASN A 79 14.02 -3.51 8.18
N GLY A 80 14.10 -4.14 9.36
CA GLY A 80 14.24 -3.47 10.65
C GLY A 80 12.97 -2.77 11.15
N LEU A 81 11.81 -3.15 10.62
CA LEU A 81 10.52 -2.49 10.90
C LEU A 81 9.55 -3.43 11.63
N ARG A 82 8.83 -2.88 12.59
CA ARG A 82 7.63 -3.52 13.16
C ARG A 82 6.36 -3.04 12.45
N PRO A 83 5.27 -3.81 12.45
CA PRO A 83 4.00 -3.39 11.85
C PRO A 83 3.46 -2.07 12.43
N GLU A 84 3.73 -1.78 13.70
CA GLU A 84 3.34 -0.55 14.38
C GLU A 84 4.10 0.70 13.91
N GLU A 85 5.19 0.52 13.17
CA GLU A 85 6.04 1.58 12.59
C GLU A 85 5.66 1.90 11.14
N VAL A 86 4.67 1.20 10.59
CA VAL A 86 4.06 1.54 9.31
C VAL A 86 3.17 2.77 9.52
N HIS A 87 3.43 3.81 8.74
CA HIS A 87 2.73 5.09 8.84
C HIS A 87 1.51 5.12 7.92
N ILE A 88 1.61 4.48 6.76
CA ILE A 88 0.60 4.51 5.70
C ILE A 88 0.44 3.11 5.12
N VAL A 89 -0.81 2.70 4.92
CA VAL A 89 -1.17 1.53 4.12
C VAL A 89 -1.99 2.03 2.92
N VAL A 90 -1.61 1.60 1.73
CA VAL A 90 -2.35 1.86 0.49
C VAL A 90 -2.92 0.52 0.03
N VAL A 91 -4.24 0.43 -0.09
CA VAL A 91 -4.92 -0.74 -0.65
C VAL A 91 -5.30 -0.41 -2.08
N THR A 92 -4.70 -1.11 -3.04
CA THR A 92 -4.90 -0.83 -4.47
C THR A 92 -6.31 -1.15 -4.92
N HIS A 93 -6.93 -2.23 -4.41
CA HIS A 93 -8.32 -2.58 -4.68
C HIS A 93 -8.94 -3.54 -3.64
N GLY A 94 -10.25 -3.79 -3.77
CA GLY A 94 -11.09 -4.41 -2.74
C GLY A 94 -11.11 -5.94 -2.69
N TYR A 95 -10.14 -6.65 -3.27
CA TYR A 95 -10.08 -8.12 -3.12
C TYR A 95 -9.35 -8.54 -1.84
N PRO A 96 -9.82 -9.59 -1.13
CA PRO A 96 -9.26 -10.00 0.16
C PRO A 96 -7.76 -10.27 0.16
N VAL A 97 -7.18 -10.66 -0.97
CA VAL A 97 -5.74 -10.91 -1.09
C VAL A 97 -4.89 -9.64 -1.09
N HIS A 98 -5.49 -8.46 -1.23
CA HIS A 98 -4.80 -7.15 -1.18
C HIS A 98 -4.94 -6.44 0.17
N PHE A 99 -6.04 -6.64 0.89
CA PHE A 99 -6.32 -5.94 2.16
C PHE A 99 -6.50 -6.85 3.38
N GLY A 100 -6.53 -8.17 3.20
CA GLY A 100 -7.02 -9.12 4.20
C GLY A 100 -6.29 -9.06 5.55
N GLN A 101 -5.05 -8.56 5.55
CA GLN A 101 -4.23 -8.40 6.76
C GLN A 101 -3.87 -6.94 7.08
N SER A 102 -4.59 -5.96 6.53
CA SER A 102 -4.39 -4.53 6.84
C SER A 102 -4.54 -4.21 8.34
N SER A 103 -5.27 -5.02 9.10
CA SER A 103 -5.38 -4.92 10.57
C SER A 103 -4.06 -5.16 11.32
N SER A 104 -3.04 -5.68 10.64
CA SER A 104 -1.69 -5.82 11.19
C SER A 104 -1.01 -4.46 11.43
N TYR A 105 -1.41 -3.42 10.70
CA TYR A 105 -0.79 -2.08 10.72
C TYR A 105 -1.66 -1.07 11.48
N LYS A 106 -1.83 -1.30 12.78
CA LYS A 106 -2.85 -0.61 13.60
C LYS A 106 -2.67 0.91 13.73
N ASN A 107 -1.44 1.40 13.56
CA ASN A 107 -1.12 2.83 13.67
C ASN A 107 -1.14 3.54 12.31
N ALA A 108 -1.33 2.81 11.21
CA ALA A 108 -1.23 3.37 9.88
C ALA A 108 -2.54 4.06 9.46
N ARG A 109 -2.41 5.19 8.79
CA ARG A 109 -3.48 5.77 7.96
C ARG A 109 -3.70 4.85 6.77
N GLN A 110 -4.94 4.51 6.45
CA GLN A 110 -5.24 3.58 5.36
C GLN A 110 -5.90 4.32 4.20
N TYR A 111 -5.36 4.15 2.99
CA TYR A 111 -5.95 4.68 1.78
C TYR A 111 -6.59 3.53 1.00
N PHE A 112 -7.86 3.70 0.66
CA PHE A 112 -8.59 2.78 -0.18
C PHE A 112 -9.61 3.58 -0.99
N SER A 113 -9.63 3.38 -2.31
CA SER A 113 -10.43 4.22 -3.20
C SER A 113 -10.12 5.71 -3.01
N THR A 114 -11.15 6.55 -3.01
CA THR A 114 -11.04 8.00 -2.79
C THR A 114 -11.09 8.41 -1.32
N PHE A 115 -10.79 7.48 -0.40
CA PHE A 115 -10.90 7.71 1.04
C PHE A 115 -9.59 7.43 1.77
N GLU A 116 -9.39 8.18 2.83
CA GLU A 116 -8.44 7.90 3.88
C GLU A 116 -9.21 7.48 5.13
N TYR A 117 -8.76 6.42 5.81
CA TYR A 117 -9.31 5.90 7.04
C TYR A 117 -8.29 6.04 8.17
N ASN A 118 -8.74 6.55 9.32
CA ASN A 118 -7.92 6.70 10.51
C ASN A 118 -8.75 6.44 11.77
N GLY A 119 -8.46 5.34 12.47
CA GLY A 119 -9.23 4.90 13.61
C GLY A 119 -10.70 4.63 13.26
N LYS A 120 -11.62 5.42 13.82
CA LYS A 120 -13.07 5.33 13.54
C LYS A 120 -13.54 6.33 12.47
N GLY A 121 -12.66 7.22 12.01
CA GLY A 121 -12.98 8.27 11.05
C GLY A 121 -12.54 7.90 9.63
N PHE A 122 -13.13 8.61 8.67
CA PHE A 122 -12.69 8.59 7.28
C PHE A 122 -12.89 9.97 6.65
N ASP A 123 -11.98 10.33 5.74
CA ASP A 123 -12.02 11.58 4.98
C ASP A 123 -11.99 11.28 3.48
N ARG A 124 -12.77 12.03 2.71
CA ARG A 124 -12.66 11.98 1.25
C ARG A 124 -11.40 12.72 0.82
N THR A 125 -10.59 12.08 -0.02
CA THR A 125 -9.30 12.62 -0.43
C THR A 125 -9.38 13.38 -1.74
N SER A 126 -8.27 14.02 -2.14
CA SER A 126 -8.19 14.67 -3.45
C SER A 126 -8.20 13.70 -4.63
N LEU A 127 -8.12 12.39 -4.39
CA LEU A 127 -8.34 11.38 -5.43
C LEU A 127 -9.75 11.51 -6.05
N TYR A 128 -10.77 11.88 -5.25
CA TYR A 128 -12.13 12.05 -5.77
C TYR A 128 -12.23 13.21 -6.79
N GLU A 129 -11.56 14.32 -6.50
CA GLU A 129 -11.75 15.57 -7.25
C GLU A 129 -10.72 15.74 -8.37
N ARG A 130 -9.47 15.33 -8.10
CA ARG A 130 -8.33 15.52 -9.01
C ARG A 130 -7.84 14.22 -9.64
N GLY A 131 -8.29 13.07 -9.14
CA GLY A 131 -7.73 11.77 -9.52
C GLY A 131 -6.31 11.53 -9.02
N GLU A 132 -5.73 12.46 -8.25
CA GLU A 132 -4.35 12.39 -7.77
C GLU A 132 -4.20 12.98 -6.36
N MET A 133 -3.33 12.38 -5.56
CA MET A 133 -3.03 12.80 -4.19
C MET A 133 -1.58 12.50 -3.81
N PRO A 134 -0.73 13.52 -3.65
CA PRO A 134 0.58 13.34 -3.03
C PRO A 134 0.43 12.88 -1.58
N ILE A 135 1.11 11.81 -1.19
CA ILE A 135 1.14 11.31 0.20
C ILE A 135 2.50 11.56 0.86
N THR A 136 3.55 11.68 0.05
CA THR A 136 4.90 12.13 0.43
C THR A 136 5.53 12.94 -0.72
N PRO A 137 6.72 13.55 -0.57
CA PRO A 137 7.37 14.27 -1.67
C PRO A 137 7.65 13.41 -2.91
N SER A 138 7.89 12.11 -2.74
CA SER A 138 8.22 11.20 -3.84
C SER A 138 7.09 10.24 -4.21
N VAL A 139 6.00 10.17 -3.44
CA VAL A 139 4.90 9.22 -3.68
C VAL A 139 3.56 9.95 -3.87
N THR A 140 2.94 9.69 -5.01
CA THR A 140 1.60 10.19 -5.37
C THR A 140 0.66 9.03 -5.64
N LEU A 141 -0.52 9.05 -5.04
CA LEU A 141 -1.59 8.11 -5.37
C LEU A 141 -2.38 8.62 -6.58
N TRP A 142 -2.69 7.73 -7.51
CA TRP A 142 -3.53 7.99 -8.66
C TRP A 142 -4.80 7.15 -8.58
N SER A 143 -5.95 7.75 -8.86
CA SER A 143 -7.18 7.02 -9.13
C SER A 143 -7.03 6.34 -10.49
N THR A 144 -7.12 5.01 -10.49
CA THR A 144 -6.90 4.19 -11.68
C THR A 144 -8.01 3.16 -11.90
N PRO A 145 -9.30 3.54 -11.84
CA PRO A 145 -10.42 2.61 -12.01
C PRO A 145 -10.31 1.81 -13.31
N GLY A 146 -10.66 0.54 -13.26
CA GLY A 146 -10.63 -0.32 -14.45
C GLY A 146 -10.92 -1.76 -14.11
N HIS A 147 -10.03 -2.37 -13.33
CA HIS A 147 -10.25 -3.73 -12.83
C HIS A 147 -11.46 -3.69 -11.90
N ALA A 148 -11.44 -2.79 -10.91
CA ALA A 148 -12.57 -2.39 -10.10
C ALA A 148 -12.77 -0.86 -10.13
N PRO A 149 -13.97 -0.34 -9.82
CA PRO A 149 -14.23 1.10 -9.80
C PRO A 149 -13.46 1.85 -8.69
N GLU A 150 -13.02 1.14 -7.65
CA GLU A 150 -12.27 1.69 -6.54
C GLU A 150 -10.75 1.76 -6.74
N ASP A 151 -10.21 1.24 -7.85
CA ASP A 151 -8.78 1.02 -8.00
C ASP A 151 -7.95 2.30 -7.84
N ILE A 152 -6.84 2.18 -7.12
CA ILE A 152 -5.79 3.19 -7.00
C ILE A 152 -4.41 2.60 -7.25
N SER A 153 -3.50 3.42 -7.76
CA SER A 153 -2.08 3.07 -7.98
C SER A 153 -1.17 4.02 -7.20
N ALA A 154 -0.01 3.53 -6.74
CA ALA A 154 1.03 4.36 -6.15
C ALA A 154 2.11 4.67 -7.20
N ILE A 155 2.33 5.95 -7.48
CA ILE A 155 3.38 6.44 -8.39
C ILE A 155 4.53 6.94 -7.54
N VAL A 156 5.68 6.31 -7.70
CA VAL A 156 6.89 6.52 -6.91
C VAL A 156 7.95 7.15 -7.79
N HIS A 157 8.34 8.38 -7.49
CA HIS A 157 9.29 9.16 -8.26
C HIS A 157 10.72 9.00 -7.73
N ASN A 158 11.69 9.23 -8.63
CA ASN A 158 13.12 9.30 -8.30
C ASN A 158 13.67 8.03 -7.63
N VAL A 159 13.15 6.85 -7.99
CA VAL A 159 13.65 5.56 -7.52
C VAL A 159 15.06 5.33 -8.07
N PRO A 160 16.07 5.11 -7.21
CA PRO A 160 17.45 4.90 -7.65
C PRO A 160 17.56 3.77 -8.70
N GLY A 161 18.15 4.11 -9.85
CA GLY A 161 18.32 3.19 -10.98
C GLY A 161 17.03 2.83 -11.74
N ARG A 162 15.88 3.39 -11.36
CA ARG A 162 14.57 3.06 -11.96
C ARG A 162 13.72 4.26 -12.38
N GLY A 163 14.05 5.49 -11.96
CA GLY A 163 13.26 6.67 -12.32
C GLY A 163 11.87 6.64 -11.66
N THR A 164 10.80 6.70 -12.45
CA THR A 164 9.43 6.56 -11.95
C THR A 164 8.99 5.10 -11.93
N LEU A 165 8.62 4.58 -10.77
CA LEU A 165 8.02 3.27 -10.57
C LEU A 165 6.52 3.40 -10.29
N ALA A 166 5.67 2.69 -11.02
CA ALA A 166 4.25 2.59 -10.72
C ALA A 166 3.91 1.25 -10.08
N ILE A 167 3.27 1.25 -8.91
CA ILE A 167 2.75 0.06 -8.22
C ILE A 167 1.24 0.06 -8.42
N VAL A 168 0.72 -0.92 -9.17
CA VAL A 168 -0.56 -0.75 -9.88
C VAL A 168 -1.66 -1.76 -9.52
N GLY A 169 -1.40 -2.65 -8.57
CA GLY A 169 -2.35 -3.71 -8.22
C GLY A 169 -2.78 -4.50 -9.47
N GLU A 170 -4.08 -4.77 -9.60
CA GLU A 170 -4.63 -5.49 -10.75
C GLU A 170 -4.89 -4.63 -12.00
N LEU A 171 -4.45 -3.37 -12.05
CA LEU A 171 -4.62 -2.56 -13.27
C LEU A 171 -3.85 -3.16 -14.45
N ILE A 172 -2.67 -3.73 -14.21
CA ILE A 172 -1.82 -4.44 -15.16
C ILE A 172 -1.30 -5.69 -14.46
N HIS A 173 -1.47 -6.87 -15.06
CA HIS A 173 -1.05 -8.13 -14.44
C HIS A 173 0.43 -8.41 -14.61
N ASP A 174 0.98 -8.21 -15.81
CA ASP A 174 2.39 -8.42 -16.12
C ASP A 174 2.78 -7.71 -17.43
N ALA A 175 4.03 -7.90 -17.87
CA ALA A 175 4.57 -7.27 -19.08
C ALA A 175 3.82 -7.69 -20.36
N ASP A 176 3.37 -8.94 -20.45
CA ASP A 176 2.63 -9.43 -21.62
C ASP A 176 1.21 -8.83 -21.64
N ASP A 177 0.55 -8.76 -20.48
CA ASP A 177 -0.72 -8.07 -20.32
C ASP A 177 -0.60 -6.57 -20.67
N ALA A 178 0.51 -5.91 -20.33
CA ALA A 178 0.75 -4.51 -20.70
C ALA A 178 0.79 -4.28 -22.23
N LEU A 179 1.14 -5.30 -23.02
CA LEU A 179 1.13 -5.26 -24.48
C LEU A 179 -0.22 -5.72 -25.07
N ASP A 180 -0.89 -6.67 -24.43
CA ASP A 180 -2.16 -7.24 -24.88
C ASP A 180 -3.15 -7.44 -23.71
N SER A 181 -3.97 -6.42 -23.48
CA SER A 181 -4.95 -6.39 -22.40
C SER A 181 -6.23 -7.21 -22.67
N ARG A 182 -6.35 -7.95 -23.78
CA ARG A 182 -7.60 -8.65 -24.14
C ARG A 182 -8.11 -9.58 -23.04
N ASN A 183 -7.21 -10.26 -22.32
CA ASN A 183 -7.59 -11.14 -21.21
C ASN A 183 -8.08 -10.36 -19.99
N TRP A 184 -7.40 -9.27 -19.67
CA TRP A 184 -7.78 -8.37 -18.58
C TRP A 184 -9.11 -7.68 -18.86
N GLU A 185 -9.31 -7.16 -20.06
CA GLU A 185 -10.51 -6.40 -20.45
C GLU A 185 -11.80 -7.21 -20.35
N ARG A 186 -11.76 -8.53 -20.57
CA ARG A 186 -12.93 -9.40 -20.39
C ARG A 186 -13.39 -9.52 -18.94
N LYS A 187 -12.50 -9.26 -17.98
CA LYS A 187 -12.74 -9.41 -16.54
C LYS A 187 -12.90 -8.06 -15.84
N ALA A 188 -12.41 -6.99 -16.46
CA ALA A 188 -12.46 -5.63 -15.94
C ALA A 188 -13.91 -5.15 -15.73
N SER A 189 -14.15 -4.46 -14.62
CA SER A 189 -15.41 -3.75 -14.39
C SER A 189 -15.71 -2.71 -15.48
N SER A 190 -14.67 -2.08 -16.05
CA SER A 190 -14.78 -1.22 -17.22
C SER A 190 -13.53 -1.26 -18.09
N ALA A 191 -13.60 -1.99 -19.20
CA ALA A 191 -12.50 -2.05 -20.17
C ALA A 191 -12.12 -0.67 -20.75
N HIS A 192 -13.11 0.20 -21.00
CA HIS A 192 -12.86 1.53 -21.57
C HIS A 192 -12.14 2.48 -20.60
N ILE A 193 -12.58 2.54 -19.33
CA ILE A 193 -11.92 3.35 -18.31
C ILE A 193 -10.54 2.74 -17.99
N GLY A 194 -10.50 1.43 -17.84
CA GLY A 194 -9.30 0.64 -17.65
C GLY A 194 -8.20 0.92 -18.66
N ARG A 195 -8.51 0.82 -19.96
CA ARG A 195 -7.55 1.07 -21.04
C ARG A 195 -6.95 2.48 -20.96
N ARG A 196 -7.77 3.49 -20.63
CA ARG A 196 -7.27 4.87 -20.45
C ARG A 196 -6.29 4.97 -19.28
N ASN A 197 -6.59 4.34 -18.15
CA ASN A 197 -5.72 4.36 -16.98
C ASN A 197 -4.44 3.52 -17.16
N ARG A 198 -4.54 2.36 -17.81
CA ARG A 198 -3.39 1.55 -18.22
C ARG A 198 -2.44 2.35 -19.10
N ASN A 199 -2.96 3.01 -20.14
CA ASN A 199 -2.14 3.85 -21.02
C ASN A 199 -1.54 5.04 -20.25
N LYS A 200 -2.31 5.72 -19.39
CA LYS A 200 -1.82 6.81 -18.53
C LYS A 200 -0.61 6.36 -17.72
N VAL A 201 -0.69 5.21 -17.06
CA VAL A 201 0.40 4.66 -16.24
C VAL A 201 1.60 4.26 -17.10
N ILE A 202 1.39 3.53 -18.19
CA ILE A 202 2.46 3.13 -19.13
C ILE A 202 3.21 4.36 -19.65
N CYS A 203 2.51 5.46 -19.95
CA CYS A 203 3.15 6.67 -20.46
C CYS A 203 3.92 7.46 -19.38
N ALA A 204 3.58 7.31 -18.11
CA ALA A 204 4.19 8.06 -17.02
C ALA A 204 5.34 7.33 -16.31
N ALA A 205 5.28 6.00 -16.28
CA ALA A 205 6.21 5.16 -15.54
C ALA A 205 7.40 4.73 -16.41
N ASP A 206 8.55 4.52 -15.78
CA ASP A 206 9.73 3.89 -16.36
C ASP A 206 9.78 2.39 -15.99
N TYR A 207 9.26 2.03 -14.82
CA TYR A 207 9.02 0.65 -14.37
C TYR A 207 7.60 0.48 -13.83
N ILE A 208 7.05 -0.72 -13.96
CA ILE A 208 5.77 -1.10 -13.39
C ILE A 208 5.97 -2.30 -12.46
N LEU A 209 5.39 -2.21 -11.27
CA LEU A 209 5.25 -3.30 -10.32
C LEU A 209 3.76 -3.71 -10.28
N PRO A 210 3.39 -4.81 -10.95
CA PRO A 210 2.00 -5.27 -10.98
C PRO A 210 1.59 -5.94 -9.66
N GLY A 211 0.27 -6.11 -9.48
CA GLY A 211 -0.29 -6.85 -8.35
C GLY A 211 0.01 -8.35 -8.42
N TYR A 212 0.25 -8.86 -9.63
CA TYR A 212 0.73 -10.22 -9.90
C TYR A 212 2.03 -10.17 -10.68
N GLY A 213 3.08 -9.70 -10.04
CA GLY A 213 4.39 -10.21 -10.40
C GLY A 213 5.61 -9.38 -10.43
N SER A 214 6.59 -9.90 -11.14
CA SER A 214 7.91 -9.29 -11.19
C SER A 214 7.80 -7.91 -11.81
N MET A 215 8.48 -6.95 -11.16
CA MET A 215 8.67 -5.62 -11.70
C MET A 215 9.26 -5.70 -13.11
N PHE A 216 8.74 -4.92 -14.04
CA PHE A 216 9.26 -4.87 -15.41
C PHE A 216 9.48 -3.43 -15.88
N GLN A 217 10.44 -3.27 -16.79
CA GLN A 217 10.73 -1.99 -17.43
C GLN A 217 9.69 -1.70 -18.51
N VAL A 218 9.21 -0.46 -18.56
CA VAL A 218 8.34 0.01 -19.64
C VAL A 218 9.20 0.25 -20.89
N THR A 219 8.96 -0.54 -21.94
CA THR A 219 9.71 -0.46 -23.20
C THR A 219 9.16 0.62 -24.15
N GLY A 220 9.97 1.04 -25.13
CA GLY A 220 9.49 1.91 -26.21
C GLY A 220 8.27 1.32 -26.96
N HIS A 221 8.23 0.00 -27.16
CA HIS A 221 7.09 -0.67 -27.80
C HIS A 221 5.80 -0.57 -26.97
N MET A 222 5.88 -0.79 -25.65
CA MET A 222 4.73 -0.60 -24.76
C MET A 222 4.20 0.83 -24.83
N ARG A 223 5.09 1.83 -24.86
CA ARG A 223 4.70 3.25 -25.00
C ARG A 223 4.04 3.54 -26.35
N ALA A 224 4.54 2.95 -27.43
CA ALA A 224 3.95 3.08 -28.75
C ALA A 224 2.53 2.49 -28.80
N VAL A 225 2.34 1.28 -28.26
CA VAL A 225 1.02 0.62 -28.15
C VAL A 225 0.06 1.44 -27.28
N ALA A 226 0.54 2.02 -26.18
CA ALA A 226 -0.25 2.88 -25.31
C ALA A 226 -0.57 4.27 -25.91
N GLY A 227 0.05 4.64 -27.02
CA GLY A 227 -0.15 5.93 -27.68
C GLY A 227 0.48 7.11 -26.94
N CYS A 228 1.62 6.90 -26.27
CA CYS A 228 2.30 7.97 -25.54
C CYS A 228 2.84 9.04 -26.49
N THR A 229 2.61 10.32 -26.16
CA THR A 229 3.14 11.46 -26.92
C THR A 229 4.36 12.04 -26.20
N GLY A 230 5.46 12.23 -26.94
CA GLY A 230 6.75 12.64 -26.38
C GLY A 230 7.61 11.44 -25.98
N GLY A 231 8.57 11.08 -26.84
CA GLY A 231 9.54 10.03 -26.53
C GLY A 231 10.44 10.48 -25.38
N ARG A 232 10.42 9.75 -24.26
CA ARG A 232 11.61 9.69 -23.40
C ARG A 232 12.58 8.76 -24.13
N GLU A 233 13.73 9.29 -24.54
CA GLU A 233 14.80 8.46 -25.10
C GLU A 233 15.13 7.32 -24.12
N GLU A 234 15.19 6.09 -24.63
CA GLU A 234 15.66 4.94 -23.88
C GLU A 234 17.08 5.23 -23.38
N SER A 235 17.24 5.43 -22.07
CA SER A 235 18.56 5.44 -21.46
C SER A 235 19.12 4.02 -21.54
N SER A 236 20.04 3.81 -22.48
CA SER A 236 20.78 2.56 -22.62
C SER A 236 21.54 2.26 -21.32
N VAL A 237 21.06 1.28 -20.56
CA VAL A 237 21.77 0.76 -19.40
C VAL A 237 22.97 -0.02 -19.91
N HIS A 238 24.15 0.60 -19.85
CA HIS A 238 25.42 -0.09 -20.05
C HIS A 238 25.61 -1.08 -18.90
N SER A 239 25.63 -2.38 -19.17
CA SER A 239 25.96 -3.40 -18.16
C SER A 239 27.40 -3.17 -17.68
N PRO A 240 27.66 -2.92 -16.39
CA PRO A 240 29.03 -2.79 -15.92
C PRO A 240 29.68 -4.17 -15.90
N THR A 241 30.72 -4.32 -16.71
CA THR A 241 31.66 -5.44 -16.65
C THR A 241 32.35 -5.45 -15.28
N PRO A 242 32.55 -6.61 -14.63
CA PRO A 242 33.13 -6.66 -13.29
C PRO A 242 34.60 -6.27 -13.35
N THR A 243 34.91 -5.08 -12.85
CA THR A 243 36.30 -4.63 -12.69
C THR A 243 36.71 -4.88 -11.25
N ASN A 244 37.67 -5.78 -11.06
CA ASN A 244 38.33 -6.04 -9.78
C ASN A 244 38.92 -4.72 -9.24
N LEU A 245 38.50 -4.28 -8.04
CA LEU A 245 39.22 -3.29 -7.26
C LEU A 245 39.87 -3.96 -6.03
N PRO A 246 41.14 -3.68 -5.72
CA PRO A 246 41.81 -4.23 -4.55
C PRO A 246 41.46 -3.51 -3.24
N LEU A 247 41.68 -4.25 -2.15
CA LEU A 247 41.48 -3.93 -0.74
C LEU A 247 42.05 -2.57 -0.27
N ALA A 248 41.31 -1.99 0.67
CA ALA A 248 41.55 -0.74 1.37
C ALA A 248 42.90 -0.67 2.12
N LYS A 249 43.39 0.57 2.29
CA LYS A 249 44.30 0.94 3.38
C LYS A 249 43.68 2.07 4.20
N GLU A 250 43.60 1.82 5.50
CA GLU A 250 43.27 2.79 6.54
C GLU A 250 44.32 3.91 6.59
N GLU A 251 43.88 5.14 6.87
CA GLU A 251 44.73 6.13 7.52
C GLU A 251 43.95 6.86 8.62
N LYS A 252 44.53 6.81 9.82
CA LYS A 252 44.09 7.52 11.03
C LYS A 252 44.63 8.94 10.99
N SER A 253 43.84 9.91 11.45
CA SER A 253 44.39 11.14 12.03
C SER A 253 43.50 11.64 13.17
N ALA A 254 44.17 12.14 14.19
CA ALA A 254 43.68 12.41 15.53
C ALA A 254 43.55 13.91 15.81
N LEU A 255 42.75 14.21 16.84
CA LEU A 255 42.88 15.30 17.82
C LEU A 255 42.62 16.74 17.35
N THR A 256 41.66 17.42 17.98
CA THR A 256 41.93 18.23 19.18
C THR A 256 40.66 18.84 19.77
N THR A 257 40.68 18.88 21.09
CA THR A 257 39.66 19.40 22.00
C THR A 257 39.92 20.89 22.24
N GLU A 258 38.89 21.73 22.20
CA GLU A 258 38.87 22.93 23.05
C GLU A 258 37.50 23.08 23.73
N ARG A 259 37.59 23.45 25.01
CA ARG A 259 36.55 23.46 26.03
C ARG A 259 36.30 24.92 26.38
N SER A 260 35.06 25.38 26.37
CA SER A 260 34.69 26.61 27.06
C SER A 260 33.36 26.42 27.80
N SER A 261 33.45 26.68 29.10
CA SER A 261 32.43 26.63 30.14
C SER A 261 31.55 27.87 30.16
N THR A 262 30.27 27.70 30.48
CA THR A 262 29.54 28.58 31.43
C THR A 262 28.22 27.94 31.86
N GLU A 263 28.02 27.87 33.17
CA GLU A 263 26.83 27.41 33.88
C GLU A 263 25.65 28.40 33.74
N ARG A 264 24.42 27.90 33.91
CA ARG A 264 23.37 28.47 34.79
C ARG A 264 22.07 27.65 34.81
N ASN A 265 21.76 27.13 35.99
CA ASN A 265 20.48 26.89 36.69
C ASN A 265 19.18 26.53 35.93
N ALA A 266 18.59 25.40 36.37
CA ALA A 266 17.18 25.03 36.20
C ALA A 266 16.28 25.71 37.25
N PRO A 267 14.96 25.71 37.02
CA PRO A 267 14.06 25.19 38.05
C PRO A 267 12.97 24.23 37.53
N GLU A 268 12.79 23.19 38.35
CA GLU A 268 11.61 22.37 38.71
C GLU A 268 10.32 22.29 37.86
N SER A 269 9.84 21.04 37.77
CA SER A 269 8.54 20.53 37.33
C SER A 269 7.39 20.80 38.31
N PRO A 270 6.12 20.56 37.90
CA PRO A 270 5.32 19.59 38.69
C PRO A 270 4.38 18.65 37.89
N SER A 271 4.36 17.38 38.35
CA SER A 271 3.24 16.40 38.53
C SER A 271 2.09 16.32 37.51
N SER A 272 1.87 15.19 36.80
CA SER A 272 1.18 13.94 37.18
C SER A 272 -0.34 14.04 37.43
N GLN A 273 -1.14 13.44 36.54
CA GLN A 273 -2.48 12.94 36.86
C GLN A 273 -2.75 11.60 36.13
N THR A 274 -2.98 10.56 36.93
CA THR A 274 -3.37 9.19 36.55
C THR A 274 -4.89 9.03 36.63
N TYR A 275 -5.48 8.25 35.71
CA TYR A 275 -6.87 7.75 35.78
C TYR A 275 -6.88 6.21 35.90
N PRO A 276 -7.88 5.60 36.57
CA PRO A 276 -7.80 4.22 37.05
C PRO A 276 -8.31 3.16 36.05
N ASP A 277 -7.64 2.00 36.07
CA ASP A 277 -8.02 0.75 35.41
C ASP A 277 -9.24 0.08 36.05
N ARG A 278 -10.11 -0.50 35.21
CA ARG A 278 -11.11 -1.51 35.62
C ARG A 278 -10.78 -2.84 34.98
N ILE A 279 -10.40 -3.79 35.84
CA ILE A 279 -10.30 -5.22 35.55
C ILE A 279 -11.69 -5.86 35.79
N ILE A 280 -12.15 -6.71 34.88
CA ILE A 280 -13.27 -7.63 35.13
C ILE A 280 -12.72 -9.06 35.05
N ASP A 281 -12.71 -9.71 36.21
CA ASP A 281 -12.42 -11.13 36.40
C ASP A 281 -13.57 -12.01 35.89
N ALA A 282 -13.21 -13.07 35.17
CA ALA A 282 -14.09 -14.17 34.80
C ALA A 282 -13.77 -15.38 35.68
N ASN A 283 -14.75 -15.85 36.49
CA ASN A 283 -14.98 -17.28 36.80
C ASN A 283 -16.07 -17.51 37.89
N ARG A 284 -17.17 -18.19 37.51
CA ARG A 284 -17.96 -19.20 38.28
C ARG A 284 -19.12 -19.68 37.38
N SER A 285 -19.16 -20.95 36.95
CA SER A 285 -19.88 -22.09 37.58
C SER A 285 -21.41 -21.91 37.50
N THR A 286 -22.29 -22.80 37.02
CA THR A 286 -22.28 -24.25 36.74
C THR A 286 -23.60 -24.64 36.03
N ASP A 287 -23.60 -25.81 35.39
CA ASP A 287 -24.71 -26.62 34.87
C ASP A 287 -26.13 -26.35 35.38
N ALA A 288 -27.05 -26.05 34.46
CA ALA A 288 -28.37 -26.70 34.35
C ALA A 288 -29.01 -26.39 32.98
N GLN A 289 -29.74 -27.38 32.45
CA GLN A 289 -30.63 -27.31 31.29
C GLN A 289 -30.05 -27.62 29.90
N ARG A 290 -29.62 -28.89 29.73
CA ARG A 290 -29.95 -29.63 28.51
C ARG A 290 -31.40 -30.11 28.60
N LYS A 291 -32.28 -29.66 27.69
CA LYS A 291 -33.36 -30.47 27.10
C LYS A 291 -34.02 -29.71 25.94
N ASN A 292 -34.26 -30.46 24.87
CA ASN A 292 -35.16 -30.21 23.73
C ASN A 292 -34.56 -29.47 22.52
N ILE A 293 -33.84 -30.25 21.71
CA ILE A 293 -33.81 -30.10 20.26
C ILE A 293 -35.12 -30.66 19.72
N VAL A 294 -36.00 -29.79 19.22
CA VAL A 294 -36.99 -30.10 18.17
C VAL A 294 -37.07 -28.88 17.24
N ASP A 295 -36.94 -29.18 15.96
CA ASP A 295 -37.06 -28.38 14.76
C ASP A 295 -38.22 -27.36 14.78
N THR A 296 -37.89 -26.07 14.66
CA THR A 296 -38.78 -25.06 14.12
C THR A 296 -38.01 -24.14 13.17
N ARG A 297 -38.26 -24.29 11.87
CA ARG A 297 -38.05 -23.24 10.86
C ARG A 297 -38.70 -21.94 11.35
N SER A 298 -37.88 -20.96 11.71
CA SER A 298 -38.30 -19.57 11.91
C SER A 298 -37.64 -18.74 10.82
N THR A 299 -38.44 -18.48 9.80
CA THR A 299 -38.34 -17.32 8.92
C THR A 299 -38.50 -16.07 9.77
N ASP A 300 -37.44 -15.27 9.91
CA ASP A 300 -37.51 -13.83 10.17
C ASP A 300 -36.12 -13.24 9.89
N PHE A 301 -35.80 -13.17 8.60
CA PHE A 301 -34.73 -12.28 8.12
C PHE A 301 -35.42 -10.99 7.71
N ASP A 302 -35.10 -9.94 8.47
CA ASP A 302 -35.60 -8.57 8.41
C ASP A 302 -35.85 -8.07 6.96
N SER A 303 -37.12 -7.97 6.59
CA SER A 303 -37.58 -7.51 5.27
C SER A 303 -37.41 -5.99 5.08
N SER A 304 -37.00 -5.23 6.10
CA SER A 304 -36.85 -3.78 6.00
C SER A 304 -35.58 -3.32 5.26
N ILE A 305 -34.53 -4.16 5.22
CA ILE A 305 -33.27 -3.83 4.55
C ILE A 305 -33.38 -4.07 3.03
N THR A 306 -34.14 -5.08 2.60
CA THR A 306 -34.24 -5.45 1.18
C THR A 306 -35.06 -4.44 0.35
N ASP A 307 -36.04 -3.79 0.97
CA ASP A 307 -36.89 -2.78 0.30
C ASP A 307 -36.20 -1.41 0.14
N ALA A 308 -35.21 -1.10 0.98
CA ALA A 308 -34.39 0.11 0.84
C ALA A 308 -33.47 0.02 -0.39
N PHE A 309 -32.88 -1.15 -0.67
CA PHE A 309 -32.03 -1.34 -1.84
C PHE A 309 -32.82 -1.43 -3.15
N ARG A 310 -34.03 -2.01 -3.13
CA ARG A 310 -34.89 -2.09 -4.32
C ARG A 310 -35.41 -0.72 -4.77
N ASN A 311 -35.71 0.18 -3.83
CA ASN A 311 -36.22 1.52 -4.14
C ASN A 311 -35.14 2.50 -4.67
N ILE A 312 -33.86 2.28 -4.36
CA ILE A 312 -32.76 3.08 -4.93
C ILE A 312 -32.47 2.67 -6.38
N ALA A 313 -32.59 1.38 -6.72
CA ALA A 313 -32.44 0.89 -8.10
C ALA A 313 -33.57 1.36 -9.02
N TYR A 314 -34.82 1.35 -8.55
CA TYR A 314 -35.98 1.76 -9.36
C TYR A 314 -36.05 3.27 -9.67
N LYS A 315 -35.42 4.11 -8.83
CA LYS A 315 -35.38 5.56 -9.05
C LYS A 315 -34.35 5.96 -10.12
N LYS A 316 -33.28 5.17 -10.31
CA LYS A 316 -32.21 5.47 -11.27
C LYS A 316 -32.56 5.09 -12.72
N GLU A 317 -33.41 4.09 -12.94
CA GLU A 317 -33.86 3.71 -14.30
C GLU A 317 -34.92 4.68 -14.89
N LYS A 318 -35.70 5.37 -14.05
CA LYS A 318 -36.70 6.34 -14.54
C LYS A 318 -36.12 7.70 -14.93
N ASP A 319 -35.01 8.12 -14.34
CA ASP A 319 -34.36 9.38 -14.69
C ASP A 319 -33.49 9.28 -15.95
N VAL A 320 -33.00 8.09 -16.32
CA VAL A 320 -32.24 7.89 -17.57
C VAL A 320 -33.18 7.78 -18.79
N SER A 321 -34.39 7.22 -18.64
CA SER A 321 -35.37 7.16 -19.73
C SER A 321 -36.06 8.50 -20.05
N ARG A 322 -35.91 9.54 -19.20
CA ARG A 322 -36.50 10.87 -19.43
C ARG A 322 -35.59 11.87 -20.12
N THR A 323 -34.33 11.51 -20.39
CA THR A 323 -33.37 12.37 -21.10
C THR A 323 -33.15 11.95 -22.56
N ILE A 324 -33.80 10.89 -23.05
CA ILE A 324 -33.71 10.44 -24.46
C ILE A 324 -35.01 10.72 -25.26
N SER A 325 -36.00 11.39 -24.65
CA SER A 325 -37.18 11.88 -25.36
C SER A 325 -37.49 13.31 -24.95
N ASN A 326 -36.69 14.25 -25.46
CA ASN A 326 -37.04 15.64 -25.79
C ASN A 326 -35.94 16.24 -26.66
#